data_AF-A0A7Y9XDZ3-F1
#
_entry.id   AF-A0A7Y9XDZ3-F1
#
_cell.length_a   1.000
_cell.length_b   1.000
_cell.length_c   1.000
_cell.angle_alpha   90.00
_cell.angle_beta   90.00
_cell.angle_gamma   90.00
#
_symmetry.space_group_name_H-M   'P 1'
#
loop_
_entity.id
_entity.type
_entity.pdbx_description
1 polymer ?
#
loop_
_entity_poly.entity_id
_entity_poly.type
_entity_poly.pdbx_seq_one_letter_code
_entity_poly.pdbx_strand_id
1 'polypeptide(L)'
;MYLQTEAYSRAVIRYGAPWLSANELAERAQHRARRAQQMAKALSPVIWLVVDQSLLMRRYGSAQVQLEQLEYVVDLVEKERVNLLVVPVDEPRHAGNNGPFRVITSADQPEVVYVESAHQGQIITATNDVGRYRMWFAALQGVAWGPDETLRTIRNEMKRINGD
;
A
#
# COMPACT_ATOMS: atom_id res chain seq x y z
N MET A 1 -0.25 1.98 -4.47
CA MET A 1 -0.94 3.05 -5.23
C MET A 1 -2.46 2.83 -5.35
N TYR A 2 -2.97 1.61 -5.32
CA TYR A 2 -4.40 1.34 -5.52
C TYR A 2 -5.31 1.65 -4.32
N LEU A 3 -4.75 2.00 -3.17
CA LEU A 3 -5.51 2.21 -1.94
C LEU A 3 -5.72 3.68 -1.61
N GLN A 4 -5.26 4.62 -2.46
CA GLN A 4 -5.21 6.03 -2.11
C GLN A 4 -6.43 6.79 -2.64
N THR A 5 -7.06 7.58 -1.77
CA THR A 5 -8.07 8.58 -2.18
C THR A 5 -7.41 9.67 -3.01
N GLU A 6 -8.20 10.47 -3.73
CA GLU A 6 -7.64 11.56 -4.54
C GLU A 6 -6.95 12.62 -3.69
N ALA A 7 -7.59 13.05 -2.60
CA ALA A 7 -7.05 14.07 -1.69
C ALA A 7 -5.73 13.62 -1.06
N TYR A 8 -5.66 12.37 -0.61
CA TYR A 8 -4.45 11.78 -0.06
C TYR A 8 -3.36 11.63 -1.12
N SER A 9 -3.71 11.14 -2.32
CA SER A 9 -2.79 11.05 -3.46
C SER A 9 -2.18 12.40 -3.81
N ARG A 10 -3.00 13.45 -3.82
CA ARG A 10 -2.58 14.82 -4.09
C ARG A 10 -1.57 15.32 -3.06
N ALA A 11 -1.82 15.08 -1.77
CA ALA A 11 -0.89 15.43 -0.69
C ALA A 11 0.45 14.69 -0.85
N VAL A 12 0.42 13.37 -1.01
CA VAL A 12 1.62 12.53 -1.18
C VAL A 12 2.43 12.96 -2.40
N ILE A 13 1.78 13.18 -3.55
CA ILE A 13 2.47 13.60 -4.78
C ILE A 13 3.09 14.99 -4.60
N ARG A 14 2.37 15.95 -4.01
CA ARG A 14 2.89 17.30 -3.76
C ARG A 14 4.13 17.27 -2.87
N TYR A 15 4.16 16.42 -1.85
CA TYR A 15 5.31 16.33 -0.94
C TYR A 15 6.50 15.60 -1.56
N GLY A 16 6.25 14.57 -2.38
CA GLY A 16 7.32 13.82 -3.05
C GLY A 16 7.86 14.46 -4.34
N ALA A 17 7.10 15.36 -4.96
CA ALA A 17 7.46 16.05 -6.19
C ALA A 17 6.99 17.52 -6.17
N PRO A 18 7.56 18.36 -5.29
CA PRO A 18 7.12 19.75 -5.11
C PRO A 18 7.26 20.60 -6.38
N TRP A 19 8.15 20.22 -7.30
CA TRP A 19 8.40 20.90 -8.59
C TRP A 19 7.29 20.76 -9.63
N LEU A 20 6.30 19.88 -9.42
CA LEU A 20 5.19 19.72 -10.36
C LEU A 20 4.29 20.96 -10.40
N SER A 21 3.85 21.34 -11.59
CA SER A 21 2.80 22.35 -11.75
C SER A 21 1.48 21.91 -11.10
N ALA A 22 0.56 22.85 -10.89
CA ALA A 22 -0.77 22.53 -10.36
C ALA A 22 -1.54 21.56 -11.27
N ASN A 23 -1.41 21.71 -12.58
CA ASN A 23 -2.06 20.85 -13.58
C ASN A 23 -1.48 19.43 -13.56
N GLU A 24 -0.15 19.28 -13.58
CA GLU A 24 0.48 17.95 -13.51
C GLU A 24 0.16 17.23 -12.21
N LEU A 25 0.13 17.96 -11.08
CA LEU A 25 -0.30 17.39 -9.81
C LEU A 25 -1.74 16.87 -9.89
N ALA A 26 -2.66 17.69 -10.40
CA ALA A 26 -4.07 17.33 -10.50
C ALA A 26 -4.27 16.11 -11.40
N GLU A 27 -3.62 16.08 -12.56
CA GLU A 27 -3.68 14.96 -13.50
C GLU A 27 -3.15 13.67 -12.87
N ARG A 28 -1.98 13.71 -12.22
CA ARG A 28 -1.39 12.53 -11.56
C ARG A 28 -2.26 12.03 -10.40
N ALA A 29 -2.82 12.94 -9.60
CA ALA A 29 -3.72 12.59 -8.49
C ALA A 29 -5.00 11.94 -9.01
N GLN A 30 -5.63 12.52 -10.04
CA GLN A 30 -6.82 11.95 -10.69
C GLN A 30 -6.51 10.57 -11.28
N HIS A 31 -5.37 10.39 -11.94
CA HIS A 31 -4.99 9.10 -12.49
C HIS A 31 -4.77 8.04 -11.38
N ARG A 32 -4.23 8.40 -10.21
CA ARG A 32 -4.18 7.51 -9.04
C ARG A 32 -5.57 7.15 -8.54
N ALA A 33 -6.43 8.15 -8.34
CA ALA A 33 -7.79 7.95 -7.86
C ALA A 33 -8.63 7.06 -8.78
N ARG A 34 -8.55 7.27 -10.10
CA ARG A 34 -9.25 6.43 -11.09
C ARG A 34 -8.83 4.95 -10.99
N ARG A 35 -7.53 4.68 -10.84
CA ARG A 35 -7.03 3.30 -10.65
C ARG A 35 -7.49 2.70 -9.32
N ALA A 36 -7.53 3.48 -8.24
CA ALA A 36 -8.04 3.01 -6.95
C ALA A 36 -9.53 2.64 -7.04
N GLN A 37 -10.34 3.48 -7.68
CA GLN A 37 -11.76 3.21 -7.92
C GLN A 37 -12.01 1.99 -8.80
N GLN A 38 -11.22 1.81 -9.87
CA GLN A 38 -11.29 0.63 -10.72
C GLN A 38 -10.90 -0.63 -9.95
N MET A 39 -9.82 -0.57 -9.16
CA MET A 39 -9.40 -1.68 -8.32
C MET A 39 -10.50 -2.06 -7.34
N ALA A 40 -11.11 -1.09 -6.64
CA ALA A 40 -12.14 -1.32 -5.64
C ALA A 40 -13.37 -2.08 -6.15
N LYS A 41 -13.69 -1.94 -7.45
CA LYS A 41 -14.84 -2.59 -8.10
C LYS A 41 -14.49 -3.89 -8.83
N ALA A 42 -13.21 -4.20 -8.99
CA ALA A 42 -12.75 -5.35 -9.77
C ALA A 42 -12.75 -6.64 -8.94
N LEU A 43 -13.09 -7.76 -9.59
CA LEU A 43 -12.96 -9.11 -9.00
C LEU A 43 -11.50 -9.61 -9.02
N SER A 44 -10.70 -9.10 -9.95
CA SER A 44 -9.29 -9.45 -10.11
C SER A 44 -8.44 -8.19 -10.35
N PRO A 45 -7.16 -8.18 -9.93
CA PRO A 45 -6.48 -9.23 -9.18
C PRO A 45 -6.96 -9.29 -7.71
N VAL A 46 -6.77 -10.45 -7.07
CA VAL A 46 -6.81 -10.56 -5.61
C VAL A 46 -5.56 -9.89 -5.06
N ILE A 47 -5.72 -9.06 -4.03
CA ILE A 47 -4.63 -8.22 -3.52
C ILE A 47 -4.31 -8.61 -2.09
N TRP A 48 -3.04 -8.97 -1.86
CA TRP A 48 -2.44 -9.18 -0.56
C TRP A 48 -1.37 -8.11 -0.32
N LEU A 49 -1.46 -7.42 0.80
CA LEU A 49 -0.60 -6.31 1.16
C LEU A 49 -0.04 -6.57 2.54
N VAL A 50 1.28 -6.43 2.65
CA VAL A 50 1.96 -6.29 3.93
C VAL A 50 2.59 -4.91 3.95
N VAL A 51 2.26 -4.09 4.94
CA VAL A 51 2.74 -2.72 5.05
C VAL A 51 3.38 -2.47 6.41
N ASP A 52 4.29 -1.52 6.46
CA ASP A 52 4.91 -1.08 7.71
C ASP A 52 3.97 -0.16 8.50
N GLN A 53 3.88 -0.34 9.82
CA GLN A 53 3.04 0.49 10.70
C GLN A 53 3.35 1.98 10.58
N SER A 54 4.60 2.36 10.31
CA SER A 54 4.99 3.76 10.17
C SER A 54 4.22 4.48 9.04
N LEU A 55 3.69 3.76 8.05
CA LEU A 55 2.85 4.34 7.01
C LEU A 55 1.51 4.85 7.55
N LEU A 56 0.98 4.24 8.61
CA LEU A 56 -0.22 4.72 9.29
C LEU A 56 0.06 5.97 10.11
N MET A 57 1.27 6.06 10.68
CA MET A 57 1.70 7.16 11.54
C MET A 57 2.09 8.43 10.77
N ARG A 58 2.49 8.30 9.49
CA ARG A 58 2.86 9.44 8.65
C ARG A 58 1.62 10.22 8.22
N ARG A 59 1.65 11.53 8.48
CA ARG A 59 0.56 12.44 8.14
C ARG A 59 0.76 13.05 6.76
N TYR A 60 -0.18 12.78 5.84
CA TYR A 60 -0.21 13.41 4.52
C TYR A 60 -1.50 14.20 4.36
N GLY A 61 -1.38 15.49 4.04
CA GLY A 61 -2.52 16.39 3.99
C GLY A 61 -2.99 16.81 5.39
N SER A 62 -4.26 17.19 5.51
CA SER A 62 -4.89 17.52 6.79
C SER A 62 -5.29 16.26 7.56
N ALA A 63 -5.65 16.41 8.84
CA ALA A 63 -6.22 15.34 9.65
C ALA A 63 -7.44 14.69 8.96
N GLN A 64 -8.33 15.51 8.40
CA GLN A 64 -9.49 15.05 7.63
C GLN A 64 -9.10 14.17 6.44
N VAL A 65 -8.10 14.58 5.65
CA VAL A 65 -7.63 13.80 4.49
C VAL A 65 -7.06 12.45 4.93
N GLN A 66 -6.38 12.39 6.07
CA GLN A 66 -5.83 11.15 6.60
C GLN A 66 -6.93 10.23 7.15
N LEU A 67 -7.94 10.77 7.84
CA LEU A 67 -9.09 10.00 8.31
C LEU A 67 -9.84 9.36 7.14
N GLU A 68 -10.21 10.16 6.12
CA GLU A 68 -10.88 9.67 4.92
C GLU A 68 -10.06 8.58 4.20
N GLN A 69 -8.73 8.72 4.21
CA GLN A 69 -7.84 7.72 3.65
C GLN A 69 -7.85 6.41 4.45
N LEU A 70 -7.83 6.47 5.78
CA LEU A 70 -7.84 5.28 6.63
C LEU A 70 -9.22 4.61 6.61
N GLU A 71 -10.30 5.39 6.63
CA GLU A 71 -11.68 4.90 6.43
C GLU A 71 -11.82 4.14 5.11
N TYR A 72 -11.29 4.71 4.02
CA TYR A 72 -11.30 4.04 2.72
C TYR A 72 -10.52 2.72 2.73
N VAL A 73 -9.40 2.64 3.44
CA VAL A 73 -8.64 1.39 3.58
C VAL A 73 -9.42 0.36 4.39
N VAL A 74 -10.03 0.76 5.51
CA VAL A 74 -10.87 -0.12 6.34
C VAL A 74 -12.02 -0.67 5.51
N ASP A 75 -12.73 0.17 4.75
CA ASP A 75 -13.83 -0.24 3.88
C ASP A 75 -13.39 -1.30 2.85
N LEU A 76 -12.21 -1.14 2.25
CA LEU A 76 -11.66 -2.13 1.31
C LEU A 76 -11.31 -3.47 1.99
N VAL A 77 -10.84 -3.44 3.24
CA VAL A 77 -10.51 -4.65 4.00
C VAL A 77 -11.80 -5.36 4.43
N GLU A 78 -12.78 -4.62 4.96
CA GLU A 78 -14.06 -5.17 5.42
C GLU A 78 -14.90 -5.75 4.27
N LYS A 79 -14.78 -5.19 3.06
CA LYS A 79 -15.39 -5.75 1.84
C LYS A 79 -14.60 -6.89 1.23
N GLU A 80 -13.57 -7.39 1.92
CA GLU A 80 -12.65 -8.44 1.46
C GLU A 80 -11.99 -8.13 0.11
N ARG A 81 -11.97 -6.85 -0.28
CA ARG A 81 -11.37 -6.44 -1.54
C ARG A 81 -9.85 -6.50 -1.46
N VAL A 82 -9.30 -6.21 -0.29
CA VAL A 82 -7.85 -6.27 -0.04
C VAL A 82 -7.58 -7.02 1.26
N ASN A 83 -6.60 -7.91 1.23
CA ASN A 83 -6.07 -8.56 2.43
C ASN A 83 -4.88 -7.74 2.90
N LEU A 84 -5.02 -7.05 4.04
CA LEU A 84 -4.00 -6.16 4.58
C LEU A 84 -3.47 -6.69 5.90
N LEU A 85 -2.15 -6.82 5.99
CA LEU A 85 -1.43 -7.06 7.23
C LEU A 85 -0.47 -5.90 7.51
N VAL A 86 -0.27 -5.59 8.78
CA VAL A 86 0.63 -4.53 9.23
C VAL A 86 1.79 -5.12 10.02
N VAL A 87 3.02 -4.79 9.63
CA VAL A 87 4.24 -5.11 10.39
C VAL A 87 4.38 -4.06 11.52
N PRO A 88 4.53 -4.49 12.78
CA PRO A 88 4.73 -3.59 13.91
C PRO A 88 6.00 -2.74 13.74
N VAL A 89 5.97 -1.49 14.21
CA VAL A 89 7.12 -0.58 14.13
C VAL A 89 8.33 -1.05 14.96
N ASP A 90 8.09 -1.87 15.98
CA ASP A 90 9.09 -2.46 16.86
C ASP A 90 9.62 -3.82 16.38
N GLU A 91 9.23 -4.25 15.18
CA GLU A 91 9.77 -5.45 14.52
C GLU A 91 10.85 -5.05 13.49
N PRO A 92 12.14 -5.00 13.88
CA PRO A 92 13.20 -4.56 12.98
C PRO A 92 13.62 -5.63 11.95
N ARG A 93 13.23 -6.90 12.12
CA ARG A 93 13.78 -8.02 11.34
C ARG A 93 12.79 -8.50 10.28
N HIS A 94 12.61 -7.70 9.23
CA HIS A 94 11.76 -8.09 8.10
C HIS A 94 12.35 -7.68 6.74
N ALA A 95 11.99 -8.44 5.70
CA ALA A 95 12.54 -8.26 4.35
C ALA A 95 12.09 -6.95 3.67
N GLY A 96 11.04 -6.30 4.19
CA GLY A 96 10.48 -5.05 3.69
C GLY A 96 11.43 -3.86 3.82
N ASN A 97 12.43 -3.96 4.69
CA ASN A 97 13.52 -2.98 4.81
C ASN A 97 14.33 -2.79 3.51
N ASN A 98 14.27 -3.75 2.58
CA ASN A 98 14.94 -3.66 1.27
C ASN A 98 14.12 -2.87 0.22
N GLY A 99 12.97 -2.32 0.61
CA GLY A 99 12.10 -1.54 -0.26
C GLY A 99 10.89 -2.32 -0.79
N PRO A 100 9.98 -1.64 -1.51
CA PRO A 100 8.73 -2.22 -1.96
C PRO A 100 8.93 -3.16 -3.15
N PHE A 101 8.23 -4.29 -3.13
CA PHE A 101 8.14 -5.23 -4.24
C PHE A 101 6.72 -5.78 -4.37
N ARG A 102 6.42 -6.38 -5.52
CA ARG A 102 5.16 -7.07 -5.80
C ARG A 102 5.46 -8.39 -6.48
N VAL A 103 4.95 -9.49 -5.93
CA VAL A 103 4.89 -10.78 -6.62
C VAL A 103 3.59 -10.80 -7.41
N ILE A 104 3.67 -11.04 -8.72
CA ILE A 104 2.53 -11.01 -9.63
C ILE A 104 2.40 -12.40 -10.26
N THR A 105 1.29 -13.06 -9.95
CA THR A 105 0.97 -14.40 -10.44
C THR A 105 -0.21 -14.30 -11.42
N SER A 106 -0.12 -15.01 -12.55
CA SER A 106 -1.21 -15.18 -13.51
C SER A 106 -1.48 -16.67 -13.73
N ALA A 107 -2.65 -17.01 -14.25
CA ALA A 107 -3.01 -18.40 -14.56
C ALA A 107 -2.24 -18.96 -15.77
N ASP A 108 -1.88 -18.09 -16.70
CA ASP A 108 -1.37 -18.43 -18.04
C ASP A 108 0.07 -17.96 -18.29
N GLN A 109 0.66 -17.21 -17.36
CA GLN A 109 2.00 -16.64 -17.51
C GLN A 109 2.89 -16.98 -16.31
N PRO A 110 4.22 -17.08 -16.52
CA PRO A 110 5.18 -17.20 -15.43
C PRO A 110 5.00 -16.09 -14.41
N GLU A 111 5.14 -16.44 -13.13
CA GLU A 111 5.16 -15.47 -12.05
C GLU A 111 6.33 -14.50 -12.24
N VAL A 112 6.05 -13.21 -12.03
CA VAL A 112 7.06 -12.15 -12.14
C VAL A 112 7.09 -11.34 -10.85
N VAL A 113 8.24 -10.73 -10.58
CA VAL A 113 8.38 -9.77 -9.49
C VAL A 113 8.61 -8.39 -10.07
N TYR A 114 7.87 -7.41 -9.56
CA TYR A 114 8.12 -6.01 -9.82
C TYR A 114 8.73 -5.35 -8.59
N VAL A 115 9.92 -4.81 -8.72
CA VAL A 115 10.58 -3.98 -7.70
C VAL A 115 10.55 -2.52 -8.14
N GLU A 116 10.27 -1.61 -7.21
CA GLU A 116 10.13 -0.18 -7.50
C GLU A 116 11.17 0.61 -6.69
N SER A 117 12.01 1.37 -7.39
CA SER A 117 12.91 2.35 -6.77
C SER A 117 12.39 3.78 -7.02
N ALA A 118 13.04 4.77 -6.41
CA ALA A 118 12.70 6.18 -6.66
C ALA A 118 12.94 6.62 -8.12
N HIS A 119 13.82 5.92 -8.84
CA HIS A 119 14.20 6.28 -10.22
C HIS A 119 13.50 5.43 -11.28
N GLN A 120 13.43 4.11 -11.06
CA GLN A 120 12.89 3.16 -12.03
C GLN A 120 12.23 1.94 -11.38
N GLY A 121 11.37 1.27 -12.14
CA GLY A 121 10.89 -0.07 -11.84
C GLY A 121 11.67 -1.12 -12.62
N GLN A 122 11.78 -2.32 -12.04
CA GLN A 122 12.40 -3.48 -12.70
C GLN A 122 11.48 -4.70 -12.59
N ILE A 123 11.37 -5.43 -13.70
CA ILE A 123 10.70 -6.73 -13.75
C ILE A 123 11.75 -7.83 -13.64
N ILE A 124 11.55 -8.75 -12.70
CA ILE A 124 12.38 -9.92 -12.46
C ILE A 124 11.58 -11.16 -12.87
N THR A 125 12.14 -11.96 -13.77
CA THR A 125 11.50 -13.17 -14.33
C THR A 125 12.28 -14.45 -14.05
N ALA A 126 13.52 -14.34 -13.54
CA ALA A 126 14.35 -15.50 -13.23
C ALA A 126 13.71 -16.31 -12.07
N THR A 127 13.39 -17.58 -12.32
CA THR A 127 12.61 -18.43 -11.40
C THR A 127 13.17 -18.48 -9.98
N ASN A 128 14.51 -18.56 -9.84
CA ASN A 128 15.16 -18.59 -8.53
C ASN A 128 14.97 -17.27 -7.77
N ASP A 129 15.06 -16.13 -8.46
CA ASP A 129 14.89 -14.82 -7.83
C ASP A 129 13.42 -14.58 -7.47
N VAL A 130 12.49 -14.93 -8.35
CA VAL A 130 11.06 -14.91 -8.05
C VAL A 130 10.74 -15.75 -6.82
N GLY A 131 11.33 -16.95 -6.71
CA GLY A 131 11.20 -17.81 -5.53
C GLY A 131 11.69 -17.15 -4.23
N ARG A 132 12.80 -16.40 -4.27
CA ARG A 132 13.32 -15.65 -3.12
C ARG A 132 12.36 -14.56 -2.66
N TYR A 133 11.80 -13.78 -3.59
CA TYR A 133 10.82 -12.74 -3.25
C TYR A 133 9.52 -13.32 -2.68
N ARG A 134 9.10 -14.50 -3.14
CA ARG A 134 7.95 -15.21 -2.54
C ARG A 134 8.24 -15.61 -1.10
N MET A 135 9.43 -16.15 -0.84
CA MET A 135 9.88 -16.45 0.52
C MET A 135 9.91 -15.19 1.40
N TRP A 136 10.39 -14.07 0.87
CA TRP A 136 10.38 -12.78 1.58
C TRP A 136 8.96 -12.28 1.88
N PHE A 137 8.03 -12.43 0.93
CA PHE A 137 6.63 -12.10 1.15
C PHE A 137 6.02 -12.95 2.27
N ALA A 138 6.25 -14.26 2.25
CA ALA A 138 5.78 -15.16 3.31
C ALA A 138 6.41 -14.81 4.67
N ALA A 139 7.71 -14.49 4.70
CA ALA A 139 8.39 -14.05 5.92
C ALA A 139 7.82 -12.74 6.47
N LEU A 140 7.45 -11.79 5.59
CA LEU A 140 6.77 -10.56 5.97
C LEU A 140 5.40 -10.83 6.62
N GLN A 141 4.64 -11.77 6.08
CA GLN A 141 3.36 -12.18 6.69
C GLN A 141 3.56 -12.81 8.07
N GLY A 142 4.63 -13.59 8.25
CA GLY A 142 4.93 -14.28 9.51
C GLY A 142 5.28 -13.37 10.69
N VAL A 143 5.70 -12.12 10.41
CA VAL A 143 6.02 -11.12 11.44
C VAL A 143 4.99 -10.00 11.53
N ALA A 144 3.99 -9.99 10.64
CA ALA A 144 2.92 -9.02 10.65
C ALA A 144 1.82 -9.42 11.65
N TRP A 145 1.08 -8.42 12.11
CA TRP A 145 -0.17 -8.65 12.81
C TRP A 145 -1.20 -9.33 11.94
N GLY A 146 -2.05 -10.17 12.56
CA GLY A 146 -3.20 -10.78 11.89
C GLY A 146 -4.26 -9.76 11.46
N PRO A 147 -5.31 -10.19 10.72
CA PRO A 147 -6.32 -9.28 10.17
C PRO A 147 -7.04 -8.42 11.22
N ASP A 148 -7.50 -9.02 12.33
CA ASP A 148 -8.23 -8.31 13.38
C ASP A 148 -7.36 -7.25 14.07
N GLU A 149 -6.11 -7.60 14.36
CA GLU A 149 -5.14 -6.70 14.96
C GLU A 149 -4.77 -5.56 14.01
N THR A 150 -4.63 -5.87 12.72
CA THR A 150 -4.39 -4.86 11.68
C THR A 150 -5.53 -3.84 11.64
N LEU A 151 -6.79 -4.30 11.58
CA LEU A 151 -7.96 -3.40 11.62
C LEU A 151 -8.04 -2.60 12.91
N ARG A 152 -7.75 -3.24 14.05
CA ARG A 152 -7.71 -2.58 15.36
C ARG A 152 -6.69 -1.45 15.38
N THR A 153 -5.48 -1.69 14.89
CA THR A 153 -4.44 -0.66 14.82
C THR A 153 -4.82 0.50 13.91
N ILE A 154 -5.41 0.24 12.75
CA ILE A 154 -5.88 1.31 11.86
C ILE A 154 -6.96 2.17 12.54
N ARG A 155 -7.94 1.53 13.20
CA ARG A 155 -9.00 2.24 13.93
C ARG A 155 -8.46 3.02 15.13
N ASN A 156 -7.46 2.50 15.84
CA ASN A 156 -6.79 3.21 16.93
C ASN A 156 -6.04 4.44 16.41
N GLU A 157 -5.39 4.36 15.25
CA GLU A 157 -4.75 5.51 14.62
C GLU A 157 -5.78 6.57 14.22
N MET A 158 -6.95 6.18 13.72
CA MET A 158 -8.04 7.11 13.42
C MET A 158 -8.51 7.85 14.69
N LYS A 159 -8.73 7.15 15.80
CA LYS A 159 -9.08 7.77 17.11
C LYS A 159 -8.02 8.78 17.55
N ARG A 160 -6.74 8.39 17.46
CA ARG A 160 -5.61 9.27 17.79
C ARG A 160 -5.57 10.53 16.93
N ILE A 161 -5.99 10.46 15.67
CA ILE A 161 -6.08 11.63 14.77
C ILE A 161 -7.26 12.54 15.19
N ASN A 162 -8.39 11.97 15.60
CA ASN A 162 -9.53 12.72 16.14
C ASN A 162 -9.25 13.37 17.51
N GLY A 163 -8.24 12.88 18.23
CA GLY A 163 -7.90 13.35 19.58
C GLY A 163 -8.65 12.60 20.69
N ASP A 164 -9.15 11.41 20.38
CA ASP A 164 -9.80 10.47 21.32
C ASP A 164 -8.80 9.57 22.07
#